data_AF-A0A1V1PPX5-F1
#
_entry.id   AF-A0A1V1PPX5-F1
#
_cell.length_a   1.000
_cell.length_b   1.000
_cell.length_c   1.000
_cell.angle_alpha   90.00
_cell.angle_beta   90.00
_cell.angle_gamma   90.00
#
_symmetry.space_group_name_H-M   'P 1'
#
loop_
_entity.id
_entity.type
_entity.pdbx_description
1 polymer ?
#
loop_
_entity_poly.entity_id
_entity_poly.type
_entity_poly.pdbx_seq_one_letter_code
_entity_poly.pdbx_strand_id
1 'polypeptide(L)' 'MAVVASIVSQRVIRVDQANWLNSGETSLGVPVLDVSPANDWTEVRVWHIPGGHWGGRVYRADGFIHNFLLASSS' A
#
# COMPACT_ATOMS: atom_id res chain seq x y z
N MET A 1 -3.65 8.72 -3.09
CA MET A 1 -2.22 8.50 -3.37
C MET A 1 -1.64 7.75 -2.19
N ALA A 2 -0.92 6.66 -2.44
CA ALA A 2 -0.25 5.85 -1.44
C ALA A 2 1.26 5.99 -1.65
N VAL A 3 1.99 6.30 -0.58
CA VAL A 3 3.46 6.33 -0.59
C VAL A 3 3.97 5.02 0.01
N VAL A 4 4.87 4.33 -0.68
CA VAL A 4 5.49 3.11 -0.16
C VAL A 4 6.40 3.48 1.01
N ALA A 5 6.06 2.98 2.19
CA ALA A 5 6.84 3.12 3.41
C ALA A 5 7.87 1.98 3.54
N SER A 6 7.51 0.76 3.17
CA SER A 6 8.44 -0.38 3.12
C SER A 6 7.93 -1.51 2.22
N ILE A 7 8.86 -2.33 1.74
CA ILE A 7 8.58 -3.55 0.98
C ILE A 7 8.72 -4.74 1.94
N VAL A 8 7.65 -5.50 2.11
CA VAL A 8 7.62 -6.67 3.00
C VAL A 8 7.93 -7.95 2.21
N SER A 9 7.42 -8.06 0.99
CA SER A 9 7.69 -9.17 0.07
C SER A 9 7.42 -8.76 -1.38
N GLN A 10 7.58 -9.69 -2.32
CA GLN A 10 7.24 -9.47 -3.73
C GLN A 10 5.77 -9.06 -3.95
N ARG A 11 4.87 -9.38 -3.00
CA ARG A 11 3.44 -9.09 -3.10
C ARG A 11 2.89 -8.27 -1.95
N VAL A 12 3.72 -7.86 -0.99
CA VAL A 12 3.24 -7.10 0.17
C VAL A 12 4.11 -5.88 0.38
N ILE A 13 3.47 -4.71 0.43
CA ILE A 13 4.08 -3.44 0.81
C ILE A 13 3.32 -2.82 1.97
N ARG A 14 3.97 -1.87 2.65
CA ARG A 14 3.36 -0.98 3.62
C ARG A 14 3.24 0.39 2.97
N VAL A 15 2.07 1.01 3.06
CA VAL A 15 1.85 2.34 2.49
C VAL A 15 1.35 3.34 3.51
N ASP A 16 1.75 4.59 3.32
CA ASP A 16 1.24 5.75 4.02
C ASP A 16 0.23 6.47 3.12
N GLN A 17 -0.96 6.77 3.65
CA GLN A 17 -2.00 7.46 2.90
C GLN A 17 -2.88 8.33 3.79
N ALA A 18 -3.15 9.56 3.34
CA ALA A 18 -3.84 10.58 4.13
C ALA A 18 -5.38 10.50 4.19
N ASN A 19 -6.02 9.52 3.52
CA ASN A 19 -7.46 9.64 3.20
C ASN A 19 -8.34 8.38 3.39
N TRP A 20 -7.89 7.31 4.07
CA TRP A 20 -8.71 6.08 4.17
C TRP A 20 -9.62 6.01 5.40
N LEU A 21 -9.31 6.80 6.44
CA LEU A 21 -10.19 7.01 7.59
C LEU A 21 -10.81 8.40 7.40
N ASN A 22 -12.14 8.47 7.33
CA ASN A 22 -12.94 9.71 7.13
C ASN A 22 -12.78 10.75 8.28
N SER A 23 -11.65 10.76 8.99
CA SER A 23 -11.37 11.57 10.18
C SER A 23 -10.12 12.44 10.05
N GLY A 24 -9.51 12.54 8.85
CA GLY A 24 -8.33 13.38 8.62
C GLY A 24 -7.03 12.81 9.22
N GLU A 25 -7.04 11.57 9.70
CA GLU A 25 -5.84 10.88 10.16
C GLU A 25 -5.06 10.30 8.98
N THR A 26 -3.75 10.56 8.97
CA THR A 26 -2.83 9.86 8.09
C THR A 26 -2.74 8.41 8.55
N SER A 27 -3.20 7.47 7.72
CA SER A 27 -3.02 6.05 7.98
C SER A 27 -1.60 5.68 7.56
N LEU A 28 -0.76 5.39 8.56
CA LEU A 28 0.65 5.02 8.38
C LEU A 28 0.81 3.50 8.35
N GLY A 29 1.67 3.01 7.46
CA GLY A 29 2.11 1.62 7.41
C GLY A 29 1.00 0.60 7.15
N VAL A 30 -0.02 0.97 6.35
CA VAL A 30 -1.12 0.07 5.99
C VAL A 30 -0.60 -1.04 5.07
N PRO A 31 -0.77 -2.33 5.42
CA PRO A 31 -0.43 -3.41 4.50
C PRO A 31 -1.30 -3.38 3.24
N VAL A 32 -0.64 -3.53 2.09
CA VAL A 32 -1.27 -3.72 0.78
C VAL A 32 -0.72 -4.99 0.17
N LEU A 33 -1.63 -5.86 -0.27
CA LEU A 33 -1.34 -7.12 -0.92
C LEU A 33 -1.65 -7.00 -2.41
N ASP A 34 -0.67 -7.31 -3.24
CA ASP A 34 -0.88 -7.57 -4.66
C ASP A 34 -1.60 -8.91 -4.85
N VAL A 35 -2.73 -8.87 -5.54
CA VAL A 35 -3.53 -10.02 -5.92
C VAL A 35 -3.63 -10.17 -7.44
N SER A 36 -2.85 -9.37 -8.20
CA SER A 36 -2.89 -9.45 -9.65
C SER A 36 -2.30 -10.78 -10.15
N PRO A 37 -2.91 -11.39 -11.19
CA PRO A 37 -2.39 -12.61 -11.79
C PRO A 37 -0.96 -12.47 -12.29
N ALA A 38 -0.60 -11.27 -12.76
CA ALA A 38 0.69 -10.98 -13.39
C ALA A 38 1.79 -10.53 -12.41
N ASN A 39 1.48 -10.36 -11.11
CA ASN A 39 2.42 -9.82 -10.12
C ASN A 39 2.90 -8.39 -10.44
N ASP A 40 2.02 -7.59 -11.03
CA ASP A 40 2.28 -6.26 -11.59
C ASP A 40 1.61 -5.13 -10.80
N TRP A 41 1.07 -5.44 -9.62
CA TRP A 41 0.42 -4.48 -8.72
C TRP A 41 -0.85 -3.81 -9.26
N THR A 42 -1.40 -4.30 -10.38
CA THR A 42 -2.60 -3.72 -10.99
C THR A 42 -3.88 -4.01 -10.21
N GLU A 43 -3.87 -5.02 -9.34
CA GLU A 43 -5.00 -5.42 -8.50
C GLU A 43 -4.54 -5.66 -7.07
N VAL A 44 -5.09 -4.91 -6.11
CA VAL A 44 -4.64 -4.96 -4.71
C VAL A 44 -5.77 -5.12 -3.71
N ARG A 45 -5.46 -5.71 -2.56
CA ARG A 45 -6.27 -5.70 -1.34
C ARG A 45 -5.59 -4.88 -0.27
N VAL A 46 -6.39 -4.16 0.50
CA VAL A 46 -5.93 -3.33 1.62
C VAL A 46 -6.30 -4.02 2.93
N TRP A 47 -5.38 -4.01 3.88
CA TRP A 47 -5.65 -4.54 5.21
C TRP A 47 -6.64 -3.66 5.96
N HIS A 48 -7.67 -4.27 6.52
CA HIS A 48 -8.63 -3.60 7.39
C HIS A 48 -8.10 -3.61 8.82
N ILE A 49 -7.48 -2.51 9.25
CA ILE A 49 -6.82 -2.39 10.57
C ILE A 49 -7.76 -2.74 11.73
N PRO A 50 -8.97 -2.14 11.85
CA PRO A 50 -9.83 -2.40 13.01
C PRO A 50 -10.30 -3.86 13.09
N GLY A 51 -10.46 -4.53 11.95
CA GLY A 51 -10.95 -5.90 11.89
C GLY A 51 -9.86 -6.96 11.77
N GLY A 52 -8.59 -6.59 11.65
CA GLY A 52 -7.48 -7.54 11.59
C GLY A 52 -7.56 -8.56 10.44
N HIS A 53 -8.05 -8.16 9.26
CA HIS A 53 -8.16 -9.04 8.11
C HIS A 53 -7.96 -8.28 6.78
N TRP A 54 -7.70 -9.01 5.70
CA TRP A 54 -7.70 -8.45 4.36
C TRP A 54 -9.12 -8.03 3.95
N GLY A 55 -9.27 -6.81 3.45
CA GLY A 55 -10.54 -6.37 2.90
C GLY A 55 -11.00 -7.26 1.74
N GLY A 56 -12.30 -7.50 1.65
CA GLY A 56 -12.89 -8.31 0.57
C GLY A 56 -12.84 -7.65 -0.81
N ARG A 57 -12.69 -6.31 -0.86
CA ARG A 57 -12.67 -5.55 -2.11
C ARG A 57 -11.28 -5.58 -2.75
N VAL A 58 -11.26 -5.83 -4.06
CA VAL A 58 -10.09 -5.63 -4.92
C VAL A 58 -10.14 -4.21 -5.49
N TYR A 59 -9.02 -3.51 -5.41
CA TYR A 59 -8.84 -2.16 -5.93
C TYR A 59 -7.91 -2.22 -7.13
N ARG A 60 -8.24 -1.49 -8.20
CA ARG A 60 -7.30 -1.25 -9.29
C ARG A 60 -6.32 -0.16 -8.87
N ALA A 61 -5.05 -0.37 -9.16
CA ALA A 61 -3.99 0.59 -8.88
C ALA A 61 -3.13 0.78 -10.14
N ASP A 62 -2.84 2.04 -10.47
CA ASP A 62 -1.95 2.39 -11.57
C ASP A 62 -0.47 2.46 -11.11
N GLY A 63 -0.22 2.30 -9.81
CA GLY A 63 1.10 2.33 -9.20
C GLY A 63 1.12 3.00 -7.82
N PHE A 64 2.30 3.00 -7.21
CA PHE A 64 2.56 3.60 -5.90
C PHE A 64 3.69 4.62 -5.99
N ILE A 65 3.60 5.67 -5.17
CA ILE A 65 4.68 6.65 -5.06
C ILE A 65 5.77 6.05 -4.19
N HIS A 66 7.00 6.03 -4.68
CA HIS A 66 8.15 5.65 -3.88
C HIS A 66 8.81 6.91 -3.34
N ASN A 67 9.17 6.92 -2.06
CA ASN A 67 9.98 8.01 -1.52
C ASN A 67 11.41 7.84 -2.04
N PHE A 68 11.69 8.45 -3.19
CA PHE A 68 13.06 8.62 -3.67
C PHE A 68 13.69 9.80 -2.92
N LEU A 69 13.83 9.70 -1.59
CA LEU A 69 14.89 10.48 -0.95
C LEU A 69 16.18 9.92 -1.54
N LEU A 70 16.85 10.76 -2.33
CA LEU A 70 18.14 10.51 -2.97
C LEU A 70 18.92 9.46 -2.18
N ALA A 71 18.93 8.22 -2.69
CA ALA A 71 19.98 7.28 -2.35
C ALA A 71 21.26 7.84 -2.99
N SER A 72 21.77 8.92 -2.40
CA SER A 72 23.09 9.46 -2.65
C SER A 72 24.06 8.36 -2.24
N SER A 73 24.57 7.66 -3.25
CA SER A 73 25.92 7.09 -3.31
C SER A 73 26.62 6.84 -1.96
N SER A 74 26.80 5.57 -1.62
CA SER A 74 28.10 4.96 -1.27
C SER A 74 27.96 3.45 -1.29
#